data_AF-A0A2T3YU81-F1
#
_entry.id   AF-A0A2T3YU81-F1
#
_cell.length_a   1.000
_cell.length_b   1.000
_cell.length_c   1.000
_cell.angle_alpha   90.00
_cell.angle_beta   90.00
_cell.angle_gamma   90.00
#
_symmetry.space_group_name_H-M   'P 1'
#
loop_
_entity.id
_entity.type
_entity.pdbx_description
1 polymer ?
#
loop_
_entity_poly.entity_id
_entity_poly.type
_entity_poly.pdbx_seq_one_letter_code
_entity_poly.pdbx_strand_id
1 'polypeptide(L)'
;MHSVAFDQMLPVFMHHPRQKAVQTQTSLIHFSGGFGISSNRIGLLLILNGIFGMFVQFIIFPPVAKRFGVLTCMKTCTVLFPVIYIVFPFTSLIESDQKQQIIGLLLIACKCCMTVFAFPCNAILLTNSSASAGTLGTLNGVATSVAEIGRTIGPTMGGLMFNVGVEAGLIVLPWWVMAAIALAAALPVLWMEDRPTPTELAPQSQEHANAVEDCEVGASRRRQ
;
A
#
# COMPACT_ATOMS: atom_id res chain seq x y z
N MET A 1 6.78 -4.39 4.20
CA MET A 1 7.42 -5.61 3.66
C MET A 1 6.99 -5.89 2.21
N HIS A 2 5.74 -6.28 1.94
CA HIS A 2 5.26 -6.66 0.59
C HIS A 2 5.51 -5.59 -0.50
N SER A 3 5.28 -4.31 -0.19
CA SER A 3 5.56 -3.23 -1.16
C SER A 3 7.03 -3.14 -1.54
N VAL A 4 7.94 -3.30 -0.58
CA VAL A 4 9.38 -3.18 -0.82
C VAL A 4 9.91 -4.42 -1.54
N ALA A 5 9.41 -5.61 -1.20
CA ALA A 5 9.70 -6.83 -1.96
C ALA A 5 9.31 -6.66 -3.44
N PHE A 6 8.12 -6.12 -3.72
CA PHE A 6 7.70 -5.79 -5.09
C PHE A 6 8.70 -4.86 -5.78
N ASP A 7 9.12 -3.76 -5.12
CA ASP A 7 10.02 -2.77 -5.73
C ASP A 7 11.39 -3.34 -6.08
N GLN A 8 11.89 -4.28 -5.28
CA GLN A 8 13.18 -4.95 -5.55
C GLN A 8 13.06 -6.04 -6.63
N MET A 9 11.92 -6.74 -6.69
CA MET A 9 11.68 -7.77 -7.70
C MET A 9 11.33 -7.20 -9.08
N LEU A 10 10.73 -6.01 -9.10
CA LEU A 10 10.25 -5.37 -10.31
C LEU A 10 11.33 -5.25 -11.42
N PRO A 11 12.54 -4.71 -11.17
CA PRO A 11 13.59 -4.64 -12.18
C PRO A 11 14.01 -6.02 -12.70
N VAL A 12 14.09 -7.01 -11.81
CA VAL A 12 14.49 -8.39 -12.14
C VAL A 12 13.47 -9.01 -13.10
N PHE A 13 12.18 -8.87 -12.79
CA PHE A 13 11.09 -9.36 -13.64
C PHE A 13 11.01 -8.63 -14.99
N MET A 14 11.21 -7.31 -15.00
CA MET A 14 11.22 -6.53 -16.24
C MET A 14 12.42 -6.87 -17.13
N HIS A 15 13.55 -7.25 -16.54
CA HIS A 15 14.73 -7.67 -17.28
C HIS A 15 14.64 -9.12 -17.79
N HIS A 16 13.91 -10.00 -17.07
CA HIS A 16 13.80 -11.41 -17.41
C HIS A 16 13.35 -11.61 -18.88
N PRO A 17 13.98 -12.53 -19.64
CA PRO A 17 13.73 -12.68 -21.06
C PRO A 17 12.26 -13.01 -21.36
N ARG A 18 11.80 -12.55 -22.52
CA ARG A 18 10.48 -12.91 -23.03
C ARG A 18 10.51 -14.35 -23.51
N GLN A 19 9.61 -15.18 -22.99
CA GLN A 19 9.28 -16.42 -23.68
C GLN A 19 8.34 -16.08 -24.84
N LYS A 20 8.79 -16.33 -26.08
CA LYS A 20 7.87 -16.39 -27.22
C LYS A 20 7.01 -17.64 -27.04
N ALA A 21 5.72 -17.54 -27.36
CA ALA A 21 4.78 -18.66 -27.29
C ALA A 21 5.27 -19.82 -28.18
N VAL A 22 6.10 -20.70 -27.62
CA VAL A 22 6.34 -22.03 -28.19
C VAL A 22 5.08 -22.81 -27.84
N GLN A 23 4.31 -23.05 -28.90
CA GLN A 23 3.03 -23.72 -29.15
C GLN A 23 2.53 -24.88 -28.22
N THR A 24 2.98 -25.04 -26.97
CA THR A 24 2.71 -26.25 -26.17
C THR A 24 2.45 -26.03 -24.68
N GLN A 25 1.97 -24.87 -24.21
CA GLN A 25 1.48 -24.75 -22.82
C GLN A 25 0.07 -24.14 -22.76
N THR A 26 -0.91 -24.99 -22.48
CA THR A 26 -2.36 -24.72 -22.47
C THR A 26 -2.90 -24.14 -21.15
N SER A 27 -2.05 -23.65 -20.24
CA SER A 27 -2.49 -23.14 -18.94
C SER A 27 -2.12 -21.67 -18.73
N LEU A 28 -3.10 -20.85 -18.34
CA LEU A 28 -2.95 -19.41 -18.06
C LEU A 28 -2.02 -19.07 -16.88
N ILE A 29 -1.48 -20.08 -16.20
CA ILE A 29 -0.74 -19.96 -14.94
C ILE A 29 0.72 -20.40 -15.12
N HIS A 30 1.00 -21.27 -16.10
CA HIS A 30 2.33 -21.83 -16.35
C HIS A 30 3.02 -21.04 -17.47
N PHE A 31 3.66 -19.93 -17.09
CA PHE A 31 4.51 -19.13 -17.94
C PHE A 31 5.69 -18.58 -17.13
N SER A 32 6.85 -18.49 -17.76
CA SER A 32 8.08 -17.93 -17.16
C SER A 32 8.58 -16.67 -17.88
N GLY A 33 7.76 -16.03 -18.72
CA GLY A 33 8.17 -14.85 -19.48
C GLY A 33 8.23 -13.56 -18.65
N GLY A 34 9.26 -12.73 -18.88
CA GLY A 34 9.35 -11.34 -18.40
C GLY A 34 9.11 -10.29 -19.49
N PHE A 35 9.54 -9.05 -19.27
CA PHE A 35 9.39 -7.97 -20.28
C PHE A 35 10.57 -7.93 -21.27
N GLY A 36 11.73 -8.51 -20.93
CA GLY A 36 12.94 -8.47 -21.77
C GLY A 36 13.48 -7.07 -22.04
N ILE A 37 13.30 -6.13 -21.11
CA ILE A 37 13.69 -4.73 -21.28
C ILE A 37 15.14 -4.53 -20.83
N SER A 38 15.87 -3.67 -21.54
CA SER A 38 17.22 -3.28 -21.15
C SER A 38 17.24 -2.48 -19.85
N SER A 39 18.29 -2.67 -19.04
CA SER A 39 18.44 -2.03 -17.73
C SER A 39 18.35 -0.51 -17.78
N ASN A 40 18.85 0.13 -18.86
CA ASN A 40 18.75 1.57 -19.07
C ASN A 40 17.29 2.05 -19.15
N ARG A 41 16.44 1.33 -19.88
CA ARG A 41 15.02 1.68 -20.01
C ARG A 41 14.26 1.42 -18.71
N ILE A 42 14.59 0.35 -18.00
CA ILE A 42 14.04 0.07 -16.66
C ILE A 42 14.36 1.22 -15.72
N GLY A 43 15.62 1.66 -15.67
CA GLY A 43 16.04 2.81 -14.86
C GLY A 43 15.25 4.08 -15.18
N LEU A 44 15.06 4.39 -16.47
CA LEU A 44 14.28 5.56 -16.89
C LEU A 44 12.81 5.47 -16.43
N LEU A 45 12.17 4.31 -16.56
CA LEU A 45 10.79 4.10 -16.10
C LEU A 45 10.66 4.28 -14.59
N LEU A 46 11.62 3.79 -13.81
CA LEU A 46 11.62 3.93 -12.36
C LEU A 46 11.85 5.39 -11.93
N ILE A 47 12.72 6.14 -12.63
CA ILE A 47 12.91 7.57 -12.38
C ILE A 47 11.62 8.35 -12.65
N LEU A 48 10.97 8.12 -13.79
CA LEU A 48 9.70 8.75 -14.11
C LEU A 48 8.62 8.44 -13.07
N ASN A 49 8.55 7.19 -12.63
CA ASN A 49 7.63 6.78 -11.58
C ASN A 49 7.96 7.45 -10.23
N GLY A 50 9.24 7.64 -9.91
CA GLY A 50 9.66 8.36 -8.71
C GLY A 50 9.26 9.84 -8.72
N ILE A 51 9.48 10.53 -9.84
CA ILE A 51 9.05 11.92 -10.04
C ILE A 51 7.52 12.03 -9.91
N PHE A 52 6.80 11.11 -10.54
CA PHE A 52 5.34 11.01 -10.41
C PHE A 52 4.92 10.80 -8.94
N GLY A 53 5.56 9.89 -8.22
CA GLY A 53 5.32 9.66 -6.80
C GLY A 53 5.51 10.92 -5.94
N MET A 54 6.57 11.70 -6.20
CA MET A 54 6.78 12.98 -5.52
C MET A 54 5.65 13.98 -5.79
N PHE A 55 5.22 14.09 -7.04
CA PHE A 55 4.08 14.94 -7.40
C PHE A 55 2.81 14.52 -6.64
N VAL A 56 2.50 13.22 -6.62
CA VAL A 56 1.35 12.68 -5.90
C VAL A 56 1.47 12.96 -4.39
N GLN A 57 2.66 12.77 -3.79
CA GLN A 57 2.92 12.98 -2.37
C GLN A 57 2.69 14.42 -1.90
N PHE A 58 3.17 15.41 -2.67
CA PHE A 58 3.12 16.81 -2.23
C PHE A 58 1.85 17.53 -2.68
N ILE A 59 1.30 17.18 -3.85
CA ILE A 59 0.19 17.91 -4.45
C ILE A 59 -1.16 17.19 -4.21
N ILE A 60 -1.19 15.86 -4.34
CA ILE A 60 -2.44 15.10 -4.36
C ILE A 60 -2.80 14.55 -2.97
N PHE A 61 -1.82 14.02 -2.23
CA PHE A 61 -2.06 13.41 -0.92
C PHE A 61 -2.71 14.38 0.09
N PRO A 62 -2.19 15.61 0.33
CA PRO A 62 -2.75 16.50 1.35
C PRO A 62 -4.25 16.84 1.17
N PRO A 63 -4.74 17.26 -0.02
CA PRO A 63 -6.15 17.56 -0.20
C PRO A 63 -7.04 16.32 -0.13
N VAL A 64 -6.58 15.16 -0.64
CA VAL A 64 -7.35 13.91 -0.60
C VAL A 64 -7.47 13.39 0.83
N ALA A 65 -6.36 13.37 1.59
CA ALA A 65 -6.37 12.97 3.00
C ALA A 65 -7.27 13.88 3.85
N LYS A 66 -7.27 15.20 3.58
CA LYS A 66 -8.18 16.14 4.26
C LYS A 66 -9.65 15.90 3.92
N ARG A 67 -9.97 15.49 2.68
CA ARG A 67 -11.36 15.32 2.22
C ARG A 67 -11.97 13.97 2.60
N PHE A 68 -11.22 12.89 2.47
CA PHE A 68 -11.72 11.52 2.69
C PHE A 68 -11.35 10.92 4.04
N GLY A 69 -10.47 11.61 4.78
CA GLY A 69 -9.92 11.08 6.02
C GLY A 69 -8.78 10.10 5.78
N VAL A 70 -7.89 10.02 6.78
CA VAL A 70 -6.65 9.25 6.69
C VAL A 70 -6.93 7.75 6.76
N LEU A 71 -7.89 7.32 7.59
CA LEU A 71 -8.23 5.90 7.74
C LEU A 71 -8.88 5.33 6.48
N THR A 72 -9.81 6.06 5.85
CA THR A 72 -10.43 5.64 4.58
C THR A 72 -9.38 5.49 3.47
N CYS A 73 -8.43 6.43 3.38
CA CYS A 73 -7.31 6.34 2.44
C CYS A 73 -6.47 5.08 2.70
N MET A 74 -6.15 4.80 3.97
CA MET A 74 -5.40 3.62 4.37
C MET A 74 -6.13 2.32 4.02
N LYS A 75 -7.40 2.18 4.42
CA LYS A 75 -8.24 1.01 4.10
C LYS A 75 -8.31 0.75 2.59
N THR A 76 -8.50 1.81 1.80
CA THR A 76 -8.57 1.74 0.33
C THR A 76 -7.25 1.25 -0.26
N CYS A 77 -6.12 1.84 0.13
CA CYS A 77 -4.80 1.44 -0.38
C CYS A 77 -4.51 -0.02 -0.03
N THR A 78 -4.80 -0.41 1.20
CA THR A 78 -4.53 -1.75 1.71
C THR A 78 -5.33 -2.85 1.01
N VAL A 79 -6.57 -2.58 0.57
CA VAL A 79 -7.38 -3.51 -0.24
C VAL A 79 -6.93 -3.56 -1.69
N LEU A 80 -6.44 -2.45 -2.25
CA LEU A 80 -5.99 -2.39 -3.64
C LEU A 80 -4.61 -3.01 -3.88
N PHE A 81 -3.72 -3.05 -2.87
CA PHE A 81 -2.38 -3.67 -3.01
C PHE A 81 -2.43 -5.13 -3.51
N PRO A 82 -3.20 -6.05 -2.89
CA PRO A 82 -3.33 -7.43 -3.38
C PRO A 82 -3.80 -7.51 -4.83
N VAL A 83 -4.72 -6.64 -5.25
CA VAL A 83 -5.26 -6.62 -6.62
C VAL A 83 -4.13 -6.35 -7.62
N ILE A 84 -3.29 -5.35 -7.36
CA ILE A 84 -2.15 -5.07 -8.25
C ILE A 84 -1.18 -6.25 -8.28
N TYR A 85 -0.89 -6.87 -7.14
CA TYR A 85 0.05 -8.00 -7.10
C TYR A 85 -0.46 -9.22 -7.85
N ILE A 86 -1.77 -9.46 -7.86
CA ILE A 86 -2.38 -10.53 -8.66
C ILE A 86 -2.31 -10.20 -10.15
N VAL A 87 -2.63 -8.96 -10.54
CA VAL A 87 -2.75 -8.54 -11.95
C VAL A 87 -1.38 -8.33 -12.61
N PHE A 88 -0.38 -7.84 -11.88
CA PHE A 88 0.92 -7.46 -12.41
C PHE A 88 1.64 -8.55 -13.24
N PRO A 89 1.80 -9.80 -12.76
CA PRO A 89 2.50 -10.83 -13.54
C PRO A 89 1.82 -11.16 -14.88
N PHE A 90 0.49 -10.99 -14.98
CA PHE A 90 -0.25 -11.24 -16.22
C PHE A 90 0.07 -10.26 -17.34
N THR A 91 0.67 -9.10 -17.02
CA THR A 91 1.15 -8.18 -18.06
C THR A 91 2.21 -8.82 -18.97
N SER A 92 2.94 -9.83 -18.51
CA SER A 92 3.92 -10.55 -19.33
C SER A 92 3.30 -11.32 -20.50
N LEU A 93 2.01 -11.66 -20.44
CA LEU A 93 1.29 -12.35 -21.52
C LEU A 93 0.99 -11.42 -22.71
N ILE A 94 1.17 -10.11 -22.56
CA ILE A 94 0.87 -9.15 -23.62
C ILE A 94 1.95 -9.24 -24.71
N GLU A 95 1.57 -9.71 -25.90
CA GLU A 95 2.48 -9.92 -27.04
C GLU A 95 3.11 -8.63 -27.57
N SER A 96 2.41 -7.49 -27.45
CA SER A 96 2.88 -6.20 -27.96
C SER A 96 3.80 -5.49 -26.96
N ASP A 97 5.06 -5.27 -27.35
CA ASP A 97 6.09 -4.57 -26.55
C ASP A 97 5.62 -3.23 -25.98
N GLN A 98 5.00 -2.40 -26.83
CA GLN A 98 4.55 -1.07 -26.42
C GLN A 98 3.37 -1.14 -25.43
N LYS A 99 2.36 -1.99 -25.72
CA LYS A 99 1.19 -2.13 -24.85
C LYS A 99 1.58 -2.68 -23.49
N GLN A 100 2.47 -3.68 -23.46
CA GLN A 100 2.96 -4.25 -22.21
C GLN A 100 3.68 -3.20 -21.35
N GLN A 101 4.55 -2.39 -21.96
CA GLN A 101 5.27 -1.34 -21.24
C GLN A 101 4.33 -0.27 -20.69
N ILE A 102 3.34 0.16 -21.47
CA ILE A 102 2.36 1.16 -21.03
C ILE A 102 1.51 0.62 -19.88
N ILE A 103 0.97 -0.59 -20.01
CA ILE A 103 0.13 -1.21 -18.97
C ILE A 103 0.97 -1.50 -17.71
N GLY A 104 2.18 -2.02 -17.88
CA GLY A 104 3.11 -2.23 -16.77
C GLY A 104 3.42 -0.93 -16.03
N LEU A 105 3.74 0.15 -16.75
CA LEU A 105 3.98 1.47 -16.17
C LEU A 105 2.75 2.01 -15.45
N LEU A 106 1.54 1.83 -16.00
CA LEU A 106 0.31 2.24 -15.35
C LEU A 106 0.06 1.51 -14.03
N LEU A 107 0.30 0.19 -13.99
CA LEU A 107 0.18 -0.60 -12.75
C LEU A 107 1.23 -0.20 -11.71
N ILE A 108 2.47 0.05 -12.14
CA ILE A 108 3.55 0.54 -11.27
C ILE A 108 3.21 1.93 -10.72
N ALA A 109 2.66 2.82 -11.55
CA ALA A 109 2.23 4.16 -11.14
C ALA A 109 1.04 4.10 -10.16
N CYS A 110 0.05 3.25 -10.42
CA CYS A 110 -1.05 3.01 -9.49
C CYS A 110 -0.55 2.49 -8.14
N LYS A 111 0.39 1.53 -8.17
CA LYS A 111 1.06 1.03 -6.96
C LYS A 111 1.86 2.11 -6.25
N CYS A 112 2.54 2.97 -6.99
CA CYS A 112 3.26 4.12 -6.45
C CYS A 112 2.32 5.05 -5.68
N CYS A 113 1.16 5.39 -6.25
CA CYS A 113 0.13 6.17 -5.54
C CYS A 113 -0.27 5.51 -4.22
N MET A 114 -0.57 4.21 -4.21
CA MET A 114 -0.94 3.52 -2.98
C MET A 114 0.16 3.57 -1.92
N THR A 115 1.43 3.39 -2.30
CA THR A 115 2.56 3.48 -1.37
C THR A 115 2.76 4.89 -0.82
N VAL A 116 2.63 5.89 -1.69
CA VAL A 116 2.71 7.34 -1.36
C VAL A 116 1.61 7.74 -0.38
N PHE A 117 0.41 7.15 -0.48
CA PHE A 117 -0.68 7.41 0.46
C PHE A 117 -0.50 6.62 1.77
N ALA A 118 -0.16 5.33 1.68
CA ALA A 118 -0.09 4.44 2.85
C ALA A 118 0.98 4.88 3.87
N PHE A 119 2.12 5.39 3.42
CA PHE A 119 3.22 5.78 4.31
C PHE A 119 2.87 6.92 5.28
N PRO A 120 2.44 8.11 4.81
CA PRO A 120 1.99 9.18 5.69
C PRO A 120 0.69 8.81 6.44
N CYS A 121 -0.23 8.05 5.83
CA CYS A 121 -1.43 7.59 6.53
C CYS A 121 -1.08 6.75 7.77
N ASN A 122 -0.15 5.81 7.63
CA ASN A 122 0.30 4.98 8.75
C ASN A 122 0.93 5.84 9.86
N ALA A 123 1.76 6.83 9.51
CA ALA A 123 2.38 7.73 10.47
C ALA A 123 1.34 8.58 11.23
N ILE A 124 0.32 9.10 10.54
CA ILE A 124 -0.75 9.88 11.16
C ILE A 124 -1.63 9.01 12.07
N LEU A 125 -1.99 7.79 11.63
CA LEU A 125 -2.79 6.86 12.45
C LEU A 125 -2.06 6.45 13.74
N LEU A 126 -0.76 6.19 13.65
CA LEU A 126 0.08 5.94 14.82
C LEU A 126 0.11 7.14 15.77
N THR A 127 0.18 8.35 15.20
CA THR A 127 0.16 9.61 15.96
C THR A 127 -1.15 9.78 16.71
N ASN A 128 -2.28 9.61 16.02
CA ASN A 128 -3.63 9.71 16.58
C ASN A 128 -3.91 8.64 17.64
N SER A 129 -3.18 7.51 17.61
CA SER A 129 -3.32 6.42 18.58
C SER A 129 -2.47 6.62 19.85
N SER A 130 -1.61 7.64 19.90
CA SER A 130 -0.71 7.89 21.03
C SER A 130 -1.34 8.85 22.05
N ALA A 131 -1.19 8.56 23.35
CA ALA A 131 -1.75 9.38 24.43
C ALA A 131 -0.82 10.50 24.91
N SER A 132 0.47 10.45 24.55
CA SER A 132 1.49 11.43 24.96
C SER A 132 2.70 11.43 24.01
N ALA A 133 3.40 12.57 23.91
CA ALA A 133 4.57 12.76 23.05
C ALA A 133 5.72 11.76 23.31
N GLY A 134 5.89 11.31 24.56
CA GLY A 134 6.87 10.27 24.90
C GLY A 134 6.53 8.90 24.29
N THR A 135 5.25 8.51 24.35
CA THR A 135 4.77 7.25 23.75
C THR A 135 4.80 7.29 22.22
N LEU A 136 4.62 8.47 21.63
CA LEU A 136 4.67 8.67 20.17
C LEU A 136 6.04 8.35 19.59
N GLY A 137 7.12 8.83 20.24
CA GLY A 137 8.49 8.55 19.82
C GLY A 137 8.82 7.05 19.84
N THR A 138 8.43 6.35 20.91
CA THR A 138 8.63 4.90 21.02
C THR A 138 7.80 4.12 20.00
N LEU A 139 6.52 4.49 19.80
CA LEU A 139 5.65 3.84 18.81
C LEU A 139 6.21 3.98 17.40
N ASN A 140 6.64 5.19 17.01
CA ASN A 140 7.23 5.42 15.69
C ASN A 140 8.57 4.71 15.53
N GLY A 141 9.38 4.65 16.60
CA GLY A 141 10.63 3.89 16.64
C GLY A 141 10.38 2.40 16.38
N VAL A 142 9.50 1.77 17.16
CA VAL A 142 9.13 0.35 17.00
C VAL A 142 8.54 0.08 15.62
N ALA A 143 7.59 0.90 15.16
CA ALA A 143 6.97 0.76 13.84
C ALA A 143 8.02 0.83 12.72
N THR A 144 8.96 1.78 12.81
CA THR A 144 10.04 1.92 11.83
C THR A 144 11.00 0.74 11.89
N SER A 145 11.42 0.29 13.08
CA SER A 145 12.30 -0.87 13.22
C SER A 145 11.68 -2.14 12.63
N VAL A 146 10.40 -2.41 12.90
CA VAL A 146 9.68 -3.54 12.30
C VAL A 146 9.57 -3.39 10.79
N ALA A 147 9.32 -2.17 10.31
CA ALA A 147 9.29 -1.90 8.87
C ALA A 147 10.66 -2.19 8.22
N GLU A 148 11.78 -1.77 8.83
CA GLU A 148 13.13 -2.03 8.34
C GLU A 148 13.48 -3.51 8.32
N ILE A 149 13.14 -4.27 9.37
CA ILE A 149 13.31 -5.74 9.37
C ILE A 149 12.57 -6.35 8.18
N GLY A 150 11.34 -5.91 7.94
CA GLY A 150 10.59 -6.32 6.75
C GLY A 150 11.24 -5.90 5.43
N ARG A 151 11.91 -4.75 5.38
CA ARG A 151 12.68 -4.29 4.20
C ARG A 151 13.91 -5.13 3.95
N THR A 152 14.53 -5.68 4.98
CA THR A 152 15.68 -6.60 4.87
C THR A 152 15.25 -8.00 4.43
N ILE A 153 14.17 -8.53 5.00
CA ILE A 153 13.72 -9.91 4.72
C ILE A 153 13.02 -10.01 3.35
N GLY A 154 12.27 -8.98 2.96
CA GLY A 154 11.49 -8.97 1.74
C GLY A 154 12.27 -9.33 0.46
N PRO A 155 13.45 -8.73 0.20
CA PRO A 155 14.27 -9.04 -0.98
C PRO A 155 14.83 -10.46 -0.96
N THR A 156 15.27 -10.96 0.21
CA THR A 156 15.77 -12.33 0.34
C THR A 156 14.67 -13.35 0.01
N MET A 157 13.49 -13.17 0.60
CA MET A 157 12.34 -14.04 0.31
C MET A 157 11.90 -13.90 -1.15
N GLY A 158 11.81 -12.67 -1.67
CA GLY A 158 11.39 -12.39 -3.04
C GLY A 158 12.32 -13.02 -4.08
N GLY A 159 13.64 -12.93 -3.89
CA GLY A 159 14.62 -13.56 -4.77
C GLY A 159 14.55 -15.08 -4.77
N LEU A 160 14.42 -15.69 -3.58
CA LEU A 160 14.25 -17.15 -3.46
C LEU A 160 12.97 -17.62 -4.15
N MET A 161 11.85 -16.93 -3.92
CA MET A 161 10.56 -17.26 -4.54
C MET A 161 10.56 -17.00 -6.05
N PHE A 162 11.31 -16.02 -6.52
CA PHE A 162 11.50 -15.79 -7.95
C PHE A 162 12.23 -16.95 -8.62
N ASN A 163 13.34 -17.41 -8.03
CA ASN A 163 14.10 -18.55 -8.56
C ASN A 163 13.25 -19.82 -8.59
N VAL A 164 12.56 -20.14 -7.49
CA VAL A 164 11.64 -21.29 -7.42
C VAL A 164 10.51 -21.15 -8.45
N GLY A 165 9.96 -19.95 -8.60
CA GLY A 165 8.92 -19.68 -9.60
C GLY A 165 9.41 -19.90 -11.02
N VAL A 166 10.62 -19.45 -11.36
CA VAL A 166 11.22 -19.65 -12.69
C VAL A 166 11.52 -21.14 -12.96
N GLU A 167 12.10 -21.85 -11.98
CA GLU A 167 12.39 -23.29 -12.10
C GLU A 167 11.11 -24.13 -12.28
N ALA A 168 10.03 -23.75 -11.59
CA ALA A 168 8.73 -24.39 -11.71
C ALA A 168 7.89 -23.92 -12.91
N GLY A 169 8.37 -22.95 -13.71
CA GLY A 169 7.59 -22.35 -14.79
C GLY A 169 6.37 -21.53 -14.33
N LEU A 170 6.35 -21.10 -13.08
CA LEU A 170 5.29 -20.35 -12.39
C LEU A 170 5.81 -18.98 -11.92
N ILE A 171 6.04 -18.05 -12.85
CA ILE A 171 6.54 -16.71 -12.49
C ILE A 171 5.52 -15.87 -11.69
N VAL A 172 4.25 -16.30 -11.66
CA VAL A 172 3.17 -15.72 -10.84
C VAL A 172 3.34 -15.96 -9.34
N LEU A 173 4.03 -17.04 -8.95
CA LEU A 173 4.15 -17.51 -7.57
C LEU A 173 4.63 -16.43 -6.59
N PRO A 174 5.77 -15.74 -6.83
CA PRO A 174 6.24 -14.72 -5.90
C PRO A 174 5.23 -13.57 -5.71
N TRP A 175 4.51 -13.19 -6.77
CA TRP A 175 3.53 -12.11 -6.71
C TRP A 175 2.29 -12.49 -5.91
N TRP A 176 1.83 -13.73 -6.05
CA TRP A 176 0.67 -14.22 -5.31
C TRP A 176 0.98 -14.42 -3.83
N VAL A 177 2.19 -14.84 -3.49
CA VAL A 177 2.62 -14.86 -2.09
C VAL A 177 2.66 -13.45 -1.52
N MET A 178 3.17 -12.47 -2.26
CA MET A 178 3.10 -11.06 -1.85
C MET A 178 1.66 -10.58 -1.69
N ALA A 179 0.74 -11.00 -2.57
CA ALA A 179 -0.69 -10.71 -2.45
C ALA A 179 -1.30 -11.31 -1.19
N ALA A 180 -0.97 -12.56 -0.85
CA ALA A 180 -1.41 -13.22 0.37
C ALA A 180 -0.90 -12.50 1.63
N ILE A 181 0.37 -12.09 1.64
CA ILE A 181 0.95 -11.32 2.74
C ILE A 181 0.28 -9.94 2.86
N ALA A 182 0.02 -9.28 1.74
CA ALA A 182 -0.68 -7.99 1.73
C ALA A 182 -2.12 -8.13 2.25
N LEU A 183 -2.82 -9.21 1.90
CA LEU A 183 -4.16 -9.49 2.38
C LEU A 183 -4.16 -9.80 3.90
N ALA A 184 -3.20 -10.57 4.39
CA ALA A 184 -3.03 -10.81 5.82
C ALA A 184 -2.74 -9.50 6.58
N ALA A 185 -1.90 -8.63 6.01
CA ALA A 185 -1.65 -7.29 6.55
C ALA A 185 -2.86 -6.35 6.46
N ALA A 186 -3.83 -6.65 5.58
CA ALA A 186 -5.05 -5.87 5.44
C ALA A 186 -6.04 -6.06 6.58
N LEU A 187 -6.12 -7.28 7.13
CA LEU A 187 -7.07 -7.63 8.18
C LEU A 187 -7.05 -6.67 9.39
N PRO A 188 -5.90 -6.38 10.04
CA PRO A 188 -5.88 -5.46 11.17
C PRO A 188 -6.24 -4.02 10.78
N VAL A 189 -5.93 -3.60 9.55
CA VAL A 189 -6.27 -2.25 9.06
C VAL A 189 -7.76 -2.08 8.83
N LEU A 190 -8.42 -3.13 8.33
CA LEU A 190 -9.86 -3.12 8.12
C LEU A 190 -10.64 -3.10 9.45
N TRP A 191 -10.06 -3.68 10.51
CA TRP A 191 -10.62 -3.66 11.86
C TRP A 191 -10.37 -2.36 12.64
N MET A 192 -9.51 -1.46 12.14
CA MET A 192 -9.34 -0.15 12.77
C MET A 192 -10.60 0.70 12.57
N GLU A 193 -11.06 1.31 13.67
CA GLU A 193 -12.16 2.26 13.68
C GLU A 193 -11.60 3.66 13.98
N ASP A 194 -12.15 4.68 13.34
CA ASP A 194 -11.74 6.06 13.60
C ASP A 194 -12.18 6.43 15.02
N ARG A 195 -11.22 6.69 15.90
CA ARG A 195 -11.51 7.32 17.19
C ARG A 195 -11.50 8.83 17.00
N PRO A 196 -12.54 9.55 17.47
CA PRO A 196 -12.56 11.00 17.36
C PRO A 196 -11.34 11.60 18.09
N THR A 197 -10.67 12.51 17.39
CA THR A 197 -9.47 13.19 17.89
C THR A 197 -9.84 14.02 19.14
N PRO A 198 -9.00 14.12 20.20
CA PRO A 198 -9.32 14.92 21.39
C PRO A 198 -9.71 16.38 21.10
N THR A 199 -9.23 16.94 19.98
CA THR A 199 -9.59 18.28 19.50
C THR A 199 -11.05 18.39 19.04
N GLU A 200 -11.68 17.32 18.57
CA GLU A 200 -13.13 17.26 18.26
C GLU A 200 -13.98 16.99 19.51
N LEU A 201 -13.40 16.39 20.55
CA LEU A 201 -14.06 16.21 21.84
C LEU A 201 -14.22 17.52 22.62
N ALA A 202 -13.41 18.55 22.35
CA ALA A 202 -13.51 19.84 23.04
C ALA A 202 -14.87 20.54 22.84
N PRO A 203 -15.38 20.73 21.60
CA PRO A 203 -16.72 21.31 21.41
C PRO A 203 -17.84 20.36 21.85
N GLN A 204 -17.71 19.04 21.63
CA GLN A 204 -18.76 18.08 22.00
C GLN A 204 -18.92 17.88 23.51
N SER A 205 -17.82 17.89 24.27
CA SER A 205 -17.89 17.81 25.74
C SER A 205 -18.46 19.08 26.36
N GLN A 206 -18.20 20.26 25.78
CA GLN A 206 -18.83 21.52 26.18
C GLN A 206 -20.31 21.57 25.84
N GLU A 207 -20.72 21.11 24.65
CA GLU A 207 -22.13 21.08 24.25
C GLU A 207 -22.94 20.08 25.09
N HIS A 208 -22.36 18.92 25.41
CA HIS A 208 -22.97 17.93 26.29
C HIS A 208 -23.02 18.39 27.76
N ALA A 209 -22.03 19.16 28.23
CA ALA A 209 -22.04 19.77 29.56
C ALA A 209 -23.13 20.86 29.67
N ASN A 210 -23.23 21.75 28.67
CA ASN A 210 -24.25 22.79 28.62
C ASN A 210 -25.67 22.19 28.55
N ALA A 211 -25.86 21.11 27.78
CA ALA A 211 -27.16 20.43 27.69
C ALA A 211 -27.58 19.75 29.01
N VAL A 212 -26.63 19.25 29.80
CA VAL A 212 -26.90 18.68 31.12
C VAL A 212 -27.25 19.78 32.13
N GLU A 213 -26.53 20.91 32.09
CA GLU A 213 -26.77 22.06 32.96
C GLU A 213 -28.15 22.69 32.69
N ASP A 214 -28.54 22.86 31.42
CA ASP A 214 -29.88 23.35 31.04
C ASP A 214 -31.02 22.42 31.51
N CYS A 215 -30.77 21.10 31.53
CA CYS A 215 -31.75 20.11 31.99
C CYS A 215 -31.94 20.17 33.51
N GLU A 216 -30.85 20.34 34.28
CA GLU A 216 -30.92 20.51 35.74
C GLU A 216 -31.57 21.84 36.16
N VAL A 217 -31.29 22.93 35.45
CA VAL A 217 -31.93 24.25 35.67
C VAL A 217 -33.43 24.21 35.30
N GLY A 218 -33.79 23.50 34.23
CA GLY A 218 -35.19 23.28 33.86
C GLY A 218 -35.97 22.41 34.87
N ALA A 219 -35.31 21.40 35.45
CA ALA A 219 -35.91 20.52 36.45
C ALA A 219 -36.12 21.20 37.81
N SER A 220 -35.21 22.10 38.21
CA SER A 220 -35.31 22.88 39.45
C SER A 220 -36.39 23.96 39.39
N ARG A 221 -36.61 24.60 38.23
CA ARG A 221 -37.73 25.55 38.01
C ARG A 221 -39.13 24.94 38.06
N ARG A 222 -39.29 23.64 37.79
CA ARG A 222 -40.61 22.96 37.88
C ARG A 222 -40.99 22.50 39.30
N ARG A 223 -40.07 22.61 40.26
CA ARG A 223 -40.26 22.18 41.65
C ARG A 223 -40.58 23.35 42.61
N GLN A 224 -40.60 24.58 42.12
CA GLN A 224 -41.10 25.77 42.82
C GLN A 224 -42.48 26.16 42.26
#